data_AF-A0A932J451-F1
#
_entry.id   AF-A0A932J451-F1
#
_cell.length_a   1.000
_cell.length_b   1.000
_cell.length_c   1.000
_cell.angle_alpha   90.00
_cell.angle_beta   90.00
_cell.angle_gamma   90.00
#
_symmetry.space_group_name_H-M   'P 1'
#
loop_
_entity.id
_entity.type
_entity.pdbx_description
1 polymer ?
#
loop_
_entity_poly.entity_id
_entity_poly.type
_entity_poly.pdbx_seq_one_letter_code
_entity_poly.pdbx_strand_id
1 'polypeptide(L)'
;MSFAMFLSRTLFRTLYRLISVALLSSALPLSSALAADAVTVYAAGDIADCRDTSAANSDALRTAKLLQPLLQQDPQARVLTLGDNTYPVGAPSEFRDCYQPTWGQFKSRTHPSPGNHDYYTAQGAGYYDYFGELAGPQKRGYYRVQIGSWQVFSLNSNLKGVEQKDQIAWLKQELAANPARCTLAYWHHPVFSSGGHGNSSRMQAVWDTLAAANADLVLVGHDHDYERFAPQDPEGKLDPARGIAQFVVGTGGSGLSPFGMRRANSEKGQNEVHGVLKLVLKDDGYDWQFLAVDATRFQDKGSAACH
;
A
#
# COMPACT_ATOMS: atom_id res chain seq x y z
N MET A 1 -105.18 -37.52 14.75
CA MET A 1 -104.66 -36.89 13.50
C MET A 1 -103.14 -36.97 13.55
N SER A 2 -102.55 -37.61 12.55
CA SER A 2 -101.12 -37.95 12.40
C SER A 2 -100.18 -36.75 12.28
N PHE A 3 -98.92 -36.91 12.70
CA PHE A 3 -97.67 -36.80 11.90
C PHE A 3 -96.48 -36.95 12.88
N ALA A 4 -95.73 -38.07 12.92
CA ALA A 4 -94.48 -38.36 12.17
C ALA A 4 -93.36 -37.31 12.37
N MET A 5 -92.06 -37.57 12.53
CA MET A 5 -91.18 -38.72 12.81
C MET A 5 -89.72 -38.16 12.85
N PHE A 6 -88.78 -38.91 13.42
CA PHE A 6 -87.29 -38.89 13.22
C PHE A 6 -86.30 -38.30 14.27
N LEU A 7 -85.60 -39.28 14.86
CA LEU A 7 -84.24 -39.43 15.39
C LEU A 7 -83.11 -38.41 15.07
N SER A 8 -82.15 -38.28 16.02
CA SER A 8 -80.72 -38.74 15.89
C SER A 8 -79.78 -37.95 16.83
N ARG A 9 -79.32 -38.53 17.96
CA ARG A 9 -77.96 -39.05 18.27
C ARG A 9 -76.79 -38.04 18.43
N THR A 10 -76.30 -37.96 19.69
CA THR A 10 -74.89 -37.95 20.21
C THR A 10 -73.86 -36.93 19.69
N LEU A 11 -73.10 -36.28 20.61
CA LEU A 11 -71.71 -36.67 20.97
C LEU A 11 -71.01 -35.65 21.91
N PHE A 12 -70.24 -36.20 22.86
CA PHE A 12 -69.27 -35.54 23.75
C PHE A 12 -68.18 -34.78 22.99
N ARG A 13 -67.72 -33.63 23.53
CA ARG A 13 -66.44 -33.01 23.14
C ARG A 13 -65.64 -32.59 24.37
N THR A 14 -64.52 -33.27 24.57
CA THR A 14 -63.43 -32.95 25.50
C THR A 14 -62.60 -31.79 24.93
N LEU A 15 -62.33 -30.75 25.72
CA LEU A 15 -61.57 -29.58 25.29
C LEU A 15 -60.10 -29.70 25.74
N TYR A 16 -59.17 -29.85 24.79
CA TYR A 16 -57.73 -29.71 25.04
C TYR A 16 -57.34 -28.22 24.94
N ARG A 17 -56.70 -27.67 25.99
CA ARG A 17 -56.07 -26.34 25.97
C ARG A 17 -54.65 -26.46 25.39
N LEU A 18 -54.40 -25.81 24.26
CA LEU A 18 -53.06 -25.56 23.72
C LEU A 18 -52.46 -24.32 24.39
N ILE A 19 -51.28 -24.46 24.99
CA ILE A 19 -50.46 -23.33 25.45
C ILE A 19 -49.47 -23.01 24.33
N SER A 20 -49.63 -21.84 23.71
CA SER A 20 -48.69 -21.31 22.72
C SER A 20 -47.55 -20.58 23.42
N VAL A 21 -46.32 -21.08 23.28
CA VAL A 21 -45.10 -20.36 23.70
C VAL A 21 -44.67 -19.45 22.54
N ALA A 22 -44.77 -18.14 22.74
CA ALA A 22 -44.26 -17.16 21.79
C ALA A 22 -42.74 -16.97 22.01
N LEU A 23 -41.93 -17.42 21.05
CA LEU A 23 -40.50 -17.10 20.98
C LEU A 23 -40.34 -15.69 20.41
N LEU A 24 -39.94 -14.72 21.24
CA LEU A 24 -39.47 -13.42 20.77
C LEU A 24 -38.06 -13.56 20.22
N SER A 25 -37.93 -13.63 18.90
CA SER A 25 -36.64 -13.44 18.21
C SER A 25 -36.30 -11.96 18.19
N SER A 26 -35.43 -11.52 19.10
CA SER A 26 -34.79 -10.20 19.03
C SER A 26 -33.77 -10.18 17.88
N ALA A 27 -34.20 -9.74 16.70
CA ALA A 27 -33.28 -9.42 15.61
C ALA A 27 -32.50 -8.15 15.98
N LEU A 28 -31.22 -8.30 16.29
CA LEU A 28 -30.30 -7.16 16.39
C LEU A 28 -30.18 -6.52 15.00
N PRO A 29 -30.24 -5.19 14.87
CA PRO A 29 -30.01 -4.55 13.58
C PRO A 29 -28.55 -4.81 13.18
N LEU A 30 -28.37 -5.48 12.03
CA LEU A 30 -27.09 -5.50 11.34
C LEU A 30 -26.73 -4.04 11.03
N SER A 31 -25.75 -3.51 11.75
CA SER A 31 -25.15 -2.23 11.42
C SER A 31 -24.49 -2.40 10.05
N SER A 32 -25.12 -1.87 9.01
CA SER A 32 -24.48 -1.71 7.71
C SER A 32 -23.36 -0.68 7.91
N ALA A 33 -22.13 -1.16 8.12
CA ALA A 33 -20.97 -0.32 7.94
C ALA A 33 -21.06 0.24 6.51
N LEU A 34 -21.21 1.57 6.39
CA LEU A 34 -21.05 2.25 5.11
C LEU A 34 -19.71 1.79 4.56
N ALA A 35 -19.71 1.21 3.35
CA ALA A 35 -18.47 0.87 2.65
C ALA A 35 -17.59 2.11 2.65
N ALA A 36 -16.33 1.99 3.07
CA ALA A 36 -15.44 3.13 3.01
C ALA A 36 -15.20 3.41 1.51
N ASP A 37 -15.35 4.67 1.09
CA ASP A 37 -15.09 5.03 -0.30
C ASP A 37 -13.65 4.64 -0.66
N ALA A 38 -13.48 4.03 -1.84
CA ALA A 38 -12.17 3.61 -2.31
C ALA A 38 -11.23 4.82 -2.41
N VAL A 39 -10.00 4.68 -1.94
CA VAL A 39 -9.03 5.79 -1.89
C VAL A 39 -7.94 5.59 -2.93
N THR A 40 -7.70 6.63 -3.75
CA THR A 40 -6.59 6.64 -4.71
C THR A 40 -5.27 6.92 -4.01
N VAL A 41 -4.24 6.14 -4.35
CA VAL A 41 -2.86 6.34 -3.89
C VAL A 41 -1.93 6.38 -5.11
N TYR A 42 -0.98 7.32 -5.10
CA TYR A 42 0.09 7.39 -6.10
C TYR A 42 1.44 7.13 -5.43
N ALA A 43 2.30 6.30 -6.03
CA ALA A 43 3.58 5.91 -5.43
C ALA A 43 4.73 5.89 -6.45
N ALA A 44 5.89 6.39 -6.02
CA ALA A 44 7.19 6.14 -6.67
C ALA A 44 8.34 6.40 -5.68
N GLY A 45 9.48 5.76 -5.90
CA GLY A 45 10.76 6.08 -5.27
C GLY A 45 11.71 6.74 -6.26
N ASP A 46 12.91 7.08 -5.80
CA ASP A 46 14.04 7.43 -6.66
C ASP A 46 13.73 8.69 -7.49
N ILE A 47 13.44 9.79 -6.78
CA ILE A 47 12.68 10.93 -7.31
C ILE A 47 13.57 12.07 -7.82
N ALA A 48 14.07 12.93 -6.93
CA ALA A 48 14.64 14.21 -7.33
C ALA A 48 16.16 14.16 -7.45
N ASP A 49 16.66 14.10 -8.67
CA ASP A 49 18.11 14.09 -8.93
C ASP A 49 18.67 15.52 -9.11
N CYS A 50 19.55 15.93 -8.20
CA CYS A 50 20.20 17.25 -8.21
C CYS A 50 21.58 17.30 -8.87
N ARG A 51 22.09 16.18 -9.41
CA ARG A 51 23.49 16.12 -9.87
C ARG A 51 23.76 17.05 -11.05
N ASP A 52 23.04 16.83 -12.15
CA ASP A 52 23.38 17.45 -13.45
C ASP A 52 22.22 18.24 -14.07
N THR A 53 21.02 18.18 -13.48
CA THR A 53 19.80 18.77 -14.06
C THR A 53 19.10 19.65 -13.03
N SER A 54 18.69 20.85 -13.45
CA SER A 54 17.85 21.71 -12.60
C SER A 54 16.45 21.12 -12.44
N ALA A 55 15.76 21.46 -11.34
CA ALA A 55 14.39 21.01 -11.11
C ALA A 55 13.42 21.34 -12.27
N ALA A 56 13.66 22.42 -13.00
CA ALA A 56 12.83 22.85 -14.13
C ALA A 56 12.92 21.91 -15.36
N ASN A 57 13.99 21.12 -15.46
CA ASN A 57 14.27 20.25 -16.60
C ASN A 57 14.34 18.76 -16.22
N SER A 58 14.09 18.41 -14.96
CA SER A 58 14.25 17.05 -14.45
C SER A 58 13.08 16.12 -14.80
N ASP A 59 13.33 14.81 -14.81
CA ASP A 59 12.28 13.80 -14.94
C ASP A 59 11.37 13.76 -13.71
N ALA A 60 11.87 14.16 -12.53
CA ALA A 60 11.05 14.40 -11.34
C ALA A 60 9.95 15.44 -11.58
N LEU A 61 10.22 16.49 -12.37
CA LEU A 61 9.19 17.44 -12.77
C LEU A 61 8.19 16.82 -13.75
N ARG A 62 8.64 15.92 -14.64
CA ARG A 62 7.74 15.25 -15.61
C ARG A 62 6.75 14.33 -14.89
N THR A 63 7.21 13.53 -13.93
CA THR A 63 6.33 12.71 -13.09
C THR A 63 5.46 13.57 -12.17
N ALA A 64 5.96 14.69 -11.64
CA ALA A 64 5.13 15.62 -10.88
C ALA A 64 4.01 16.26 -11.75
N LYS A 65 4.31 16.64 -13.00
CA LYS A 65 3.31 17.16 -13.95
C LYS A 65 2.24 16.13 -14.31
N LEU A 66 2.60 14.84 -14.34
CA LEU A 66 1.64 13.75 -14.50
C LEU A 66 0.70 13.64 -13.30
N LEU A 67 1.21 13.79 -12.06
CA LEU A 67 0.41 13.71 -10.83
C LEU A 67 -0.46 14.94 -10.57
N GLN A 68 0.02 16.14 -10.91
CA GLN A 68 -0.63 17.40 -10.55
C GLN A 68 -2.13 17.47 -10.93
N PRO A 69 -2.57 17.22 -12.18
CA PRO A 69 -3.99 17.28 -12.53
C PRO A 69 -4.81 16.19 -11.83
N LEU A 70 -4.21 15.02 -11.58
CA LEU A 70 -4.87 13.91 -10.90
C LEU A 70 -5.17 14.24 -9.43
N LEU A 71 -4.20 14.85 -8.73
CA LEU A 71 -4.36 15.31 -7.35
C LEU A 71 -5.28 16.54 -7.24
N GLN A 72 -5.37 17.37 -8.29
CA GLN A 72 -6.36 18.45 -8.34
C GLN A 72 -7.79 17.91 -8.49
N GLN A 73 -7.97 16.86 -9.30
CA GLN A 73 -9.27 16.23 -9.52
C GLN A 73 -9.74 15.39 -8.33
N ASP A 74 -8.83 14.73 -7.62
CA ASP A 74 -9.11 13.93 -6.43
C ASP A 74 -8.41 14.53 -5.19
N PRO A 75 -9.09 15.37 -4.39
CA PRO A 75 -8.54 15.93 -3.17
C PRO A 75 -8.24 14.89 -2.07
N GLN A 76 -8.83 13.70 -2.14
CA GLN A 76 -8.63 12.63 -1.17
C GLN A 76 -7.46 11.71 -1.55
N ALA A 77 -6.97 11.78 -2.79
CA ALA A 77 -5.82 11.01 -3.20
C ALA A 77 -4.59 11.28 -2.32
N ARG A 78 -3.82 10.22 -2.03
CA ARG A 78 -2.58 10.26 -1.25
C ARG A 78 -1.37 9.99 -2.13
N VAL A 79 -0.19 10.42 -1.66
CA VAL A 79 1.09 10.18 -2.33
C VAL A 79 2.01 9.42 -1.38
N LEU A 80 2.58 8.31 -1.82
CA LEU A 80 3.64 7.58 -1.09
C LEU A 80 4.97 7.83 -1.79
N THR A 81 6.02 8.16 -1.03
CA THR A 81 7.39 8.10 -1.58
C THR A 81 8.10 6.86 -1.07
N LEU A 82 8.75 6.13 -1.98
CA LEU A 82 9.36 4.82 -1.71
C LEU A 82 10.86 4.94 -1.42
N GLY A 83 11.28 6.02 -0.77
CA GLY A 83 12.68 6.33 -0.50
C GLY A 83 13.43 6.99 -1.65
N ASP A 84 14.65 7.44 -1.34
CA ASP A 84 15.51 8.23 -2.21
C ASP A 84 14.76 9.43 -2.78
N ASN A 85 14.27 10.24 -1.85
CA ASN A 85 13.51 11.43 -2.17
C ASN A 85 14.38 12.42 -2.93
N THR A 86 15.66 12.55 -2.54
CA THR A 86 16.66 13.34 -3.28
C THR A 86 17.97 12.59 -3.51
N TYR A 87 18.69 13.01 -4.55
CA TYR A 87 20.07 12.64 -4.86
C TYR A 87 20.96 13.89 -4.94
N PRO A 88 22.28 13.77 -4.74
CA PRO A 88 22.99 12.52 -4.50
C PRO A 88 23.08 12.07 -3.04
N VAL A 89 22.78 12.90 -2.03
CA VAL A 89 23.12 12.54 -0.65
C VAL A 89 22.08 12.89 0.41
N GLY A 90 20.89 13.36 0.02
CA GLY A 90 19.85 13.72 0.98
C GLY A 90 20.14 15.05 1.69
N ALA A 91 20.89 15.96 1.06
CA ALA A 91 21.24 17.23 1.67
C ALA A 91 20.04 18.19 1.76
N PRO A 92 19.95 19.05 2.81
CA PRO A 92 18.88 20.05 2.90
C PRO A 92 18.73 20.93 1.65
N SER A 93 19.83 21.23 0.96
CA SER A 93 19.81 21.96 -0.32
C SER A 93 19.14 21.17 -1.44
N GLU A 94 19.30 19.85 -1.50
CA GLU A 94 18.65 19.01 -2.52
C GLU A 94 17.13 19.00 -2.34
N PHE A 95 16.67 18.91 -1.08
CA PHE A 95 15.27 19.06 -0.75
C PHE A 95 14.73 20.43 -1.16
N ARG A 96 15.46 21.51 -0.88
CA ARG A 96 15.07 22.88 -1.23
C ARG A 96 15.06 23.13 -2.74
N ASP A 97 16.08 22.67 -3.46
CA ASP A 97 16.37 23.12 -4.81
C ASP A 97 15.84 22.15 -5.89
N CYS A 98 15.59 20.87 -5.56
CA CYS A 98 15.17 19.85 -6.53
C CYS A 98 13.85 19.17 -6.16
N TYR A 99 13.68 18.76 -4.90
CA TYR A 99 12.45 18.08 -4.48
C TYR A 99 11.30 19.06 -4.28
N GLN A 100 11.51 20.14 -3.52
CA GLN A 100 10.49 21.14 -3.21
C GLN A 100 9.84 21.75 -4.46
N PRO A 101 10.58 22.10 -5.53
CA PRO A 101 9.99 22.63 -6.77
C PRO A 101 9.26 21.58 -7.63
N THR A 102 9.45 20.29 -7.36
CA THR A 102 8.84 19.18 -8.11
C THR A 102 7.80 18.46 -7.25
N TRP A 103 8.14 17.32 -6.64
CA TRP A 103 7.24 16.51 -5.82
C TRP A 103 6.84 17.18 -4.50
N GLY A 104 7.67 18.08 -3.97
CA GLY A 104 7.39 18.77 -2.72
C GLY A 104 6.16 19.69 -2.76
N GLN A 105 5.64 20.02 -3.95
CA GLN A 105 4.35 20.69 -4.10
C GLN A 105 3.17 19.84 -3.56
N PHE A 106 3.35 18.51 -3.43
CA PHE A 106 2.35 17.57 -2.92
C PHE A 106 2.53 17.21 -1.45
N LYS A 107 3.48 17.83 -0.75
CA LYS A 107 3.92 17.46 0.61
C LYS A 107 2.77 17.31 1.62
N SER A 108 1.71 18.11 1.51
CA SER A 108 0.54 18.02 2.39
C SER A 108 -0.26 16.71 2.25
N ARG A 109 -0.01 15.93 1.20
CA ARG A 109 -0.63 14.63 0.92
C ARG A 109 0.39 13.48 0.89
N THR A 110 1.66 13.79 1.15
CA THR A 110 2.77 12.84 1.08
C THR A 110 2.90 12.07 2.38
N HIS A 111 2.99 10.75 2.25
CA HIS A 111 3.44 9.82 3.27
C HIS A 111 4.83 9.31 2.83
N PRO A 112 5.92 9.86 3.39
CA PRO A 112 7.26 9.52 2.94
C PRO A 112 7.79 8.25 3.61
N SER A 113 8.69 7.56 2.90
CA SER A 113 9.67 6.64 3.48
C SER A 113 11.08 7.10 3.10
N PRO A 114 12.11 6.76 3.90
CA PRO A 114 13.49 7.08 3.56
C PRO A 114 14.17 5.96 2.75
N GLY A 115 15.05 6.35 1.83
CA GLY A 115 15.99 5.48 1.13
C GLY A 115 17.44 5.66 1.58
N ASN A 116 18.40 5.01 0.92
CA ASN A 116 19.81 5.11 1.31
C ASN A 116 20.41 6.47 0.96
N HIS A 117 20.01 7.10 -0.13
CA HIS A 117 20.47 8.44 -0.49
C HIS A 117 19.98 9.48 0.53
N ASP A 118 18.79 9.28 1.12
CA ASP A 118 18.32 10.13 2.22
C ASP A 118 19.22 10.05 3.47
N TYR A 119 19.99 8.96 3.62
CA TYR A 119 20.82 8.64 4.79
C TYR A 119 22.33 8.94 4.60
N TYR A 120 22.74 9.50 3.46
CA TYR A 120 24.15 9.88 3.24
C TYR A 120 24.54 11.20 3.93
N THR A 121 23.56 11.99 4.38
CA THR A 121 23.80 12.99 5.43
C THR A 121 23.73 12.40 6.83
N ALA A 122 24.24 13.13 7.83
CA ALA A 122 24.26 12.69 9.22
C ALA A 122 22.88 12.22 9.70
N GLN A 123 22.72 10.90 9.84
CA GLN A 123 21.49 10.23 10.30
C GLN A 123 20.23 10.65 9.51
N GLY A 124 20.38 10.99 8.23
CA GLY A 124 19.29 11.44 7.37
C GLY A 124 18.67 12.79 7.76
N ALA A 125 19.47 13.70 8.32
CA ALA A 125 19.02 15.02 8.78
C ALA A 125 18.18 15.76 7.73
N GLY A 126 18.57 15.79 6.45
CA GLY A 126 17.81 16.48 5.41
C GLY A 126 16.40 15.94 5.22
N TYR A 127 16.24 14.61 5.23
CA TYR A 127 14.94 13.94 5.16
C TYR A 127 14.05 14.30 6.36
N TYR A 128 14.58 14.16 7.58
CA TYR A 128 13.81 14.42 8.79
C TYR A 128 13.49 15.90 8.99
N ASP A 129 14.39 16.80 8.64
CA ASP A 129 14.16 18.24 8.77
C ASP A 129 13.18 18.72 7.70
N TYR A 130 13.21 18.16 6.49
CA TYR A 130 12.25 18.49 5.45
C TYR A 130 10.85 17.95 5.78
N PHE A 131 10.70 16.65 6.06
CA PHE A 131 9.37 16.06 6.26
C PHE A 131 8.80 16.25 7.68
N GLY A 132 9.64 16.52 8.68
CA GLY A 132 9.19 16.69 10.06
C GLY A 132 8.44 15.45 10.58
N GLU A 133 7.30 15.67 11.24
CA GLU A 133 6.48 14.58 11.78
C GLU A 133 5.93 13.62 10.70
N LEU A 134 5.87 14.03 9.43
CA LEU A 134 5.47 13.12 8.32
C LEU A 134 6.46 11.96 8.15
N ALA A 135 7.72 12.14 8.55
CA ALA A 135 8.75 11.10 8.52
C ALA A 135 8.64 10.08 9.67
N GLY A 136 7.54 10.11 10.43
CA GLY A 136 7.31 9.27 11.59
C GLY A 136 7.63 10.00 12.90
N PRO A 137 6.81 9.84 13.96
CA PRO A 137 6.99 10.51 15.24
C PRO A 137 8.41 10.33 15.79
N GLN A 138 8.96 11.38 16.40
CA GLN A 138 10.28 11.35 17.04
C GLN A 138 11.43 10.98 16.08
N LYS A 139 11.28 11.26 14.78
CA LYS A 139 12.29 10.98 13.75
C LYS A 139 12.65 9.48 13.65
N ARG A 140 11.72 8.57 13.94
CA ARG A 140 11.97 7.12 13.87
C ARG A 140 12.04 6.55 12.43
N GLY A 141 11.48 7.25 11.45
CA GLY A 141 11.55 6.86 10.03
C GLY A 141 10.55 5.79 9.59
N TYR A 142 9.70 5.31 10.50
CA TYR A 142 8.64 4.34 10.24
C TYR A 142 7.35 4.71 10.98
N TYR A 143 6.19 4.36 10.44
CA TYR A 143 4.89 4.66 11.02
C TYR A 143 3.77 3.88 10.33
N ARG A 144 2.59 3.90 10.95
CA ARG A 144 1.33 3.38 10.38
C ARG A 144 0.41 4.56 10.08
N VAL A 145 -0.32 4.45 8.98
CA VAL A 145 -1.43 5.33 8.63
C VAL A 145 -2.58 4.48 8.11
N GLN A 146 -3.82 4.89 8.40
CA GLN A 146 -5.00 4.29 7.79
C GLN A 146 -5.37 5.09 6.53
N ILE A 147 -5.55 4.40 5.40
CA ILE A 147 -5.99 4.99 4.13
C ILE A 147 -7.25 4.24 3.68
N GLY A 148 -8.42 4.87 3.80
CA GLY A 148 -9.69 4.17 3.67
C GLY A 148 -9.81 3.07 4.72
N SER A 149 -10.11 1.85 4.30
CA SER A 149 -10.15 0.64 5.14
C SER A 149 -8.80 -0.09 5.26
N TRP A 150 -7.76 0.37 4.56
CA TRP A 150 -6.44 -0.26 4.57
C TRP A 150 -5.57 0.18 5.74
N GLN A 151 -4.83 -0.77 6.32
CA GLN A 151 -3.68 -0.46 7.16
C GLN A 151 -2.45 -0.31 6.28
N VAL A 152 -1.80 0.84 6.39
CA VAL A 152 -0.66 1.19 5.54
C VAL A 152 0.56 1.48 6.40
N PHE A 153 1.66 0.77 6.14
CA PHE A 153 2.90 0.87 6.91
C PHE A 153 4.03 1.47 6.07
N SER A 154 4.56 2.61 6.50
CA SER A 154 5.86 3.12 6.04
C SER A 154 6.96 2.54 6.91
N LEU A 155 7.94 1.85 6.32
CA LEU A 155 9.02 1.20 7.05
C LEU A 155 10.39 1.72 6.60
N ASN A 156 11.34 1.74 7.52
CA ASN A 156 12.69 2.22 7.28
C ASN A 156 13.62 1.04 6.97
N SER A 157 14.05 0.95 5.71
CA SER A 157 14.95 -0.11 5.24
C SER A 157 16.44 0.17 5.44
N ASN A 158 16.78 1.30 6.08
CA ASN A 158 18.16 1.66 6.42
C ASN A 158 18.56 1.22 7.84
N LEU A 159 17.58 0.90 8.70
CA LEU A 159 17.84 0.52 10.09
C LEU A 159 18.58 -0.81 10.16
N LYS A 160 19.45 -0.94 11.18
CA LYS A 160 20.25 -2.15 11.44
C LYS A 160 20.29 -2.45 12.94
N GLY A 161 20.69 -3.66 13.30
CA GLY A 161 20.97 -4.01 14.70
C GLY A 161 19.74 -3.83 15.61
N VAL A 162 19.88 -3.02 16.66
CA VAL A 162 18.81 -2.79 17.65
C VAL A 162 17.64 -2.02 17.05
N GLU A 163 17.89 -0.96 16.27
CA GLU A 163 16.82 -0.13 15.68
C GLU A 163 15.92 -0.94 14.75
N GLN A 164 16.50 -1.87 13.98
CA GLN A 164 15.73 -2.76 13.12
C GLN A 164 14.89 -3.75 13.93
N LYS A 165 15.44 -4.29 15.04
CA LYS A 165 14.68 -5.16 15.95
C LYS A 165 13.51 -4.42 16.58
N ASP A 166 13.70 -3.15 16.95
CA ASP A 166 12.66 -2.30 17.53
C ASP A 166 11.57 -2.01 16.50
N GLN A 167 11.92 -1.71 15.23
CA GLN A 167 10.95 -1.58 14.14
C GLN A 167 10.13 -2.85 13.94
N ILE A 168 10.76 -4.03 13.94
CA ILE A 168 10.06 -5.32 13.79
C ILE A 168 9.15 -5.60 14.99
N ALA A 169 9.61 -5.31 16.21
CA ALA A 169 8.80 -5.48 17.42
C ALA A 169 7.57 -4.56 17.41
N TRP A 170 7.76 -3.29 17.02
CA TRP A 170 6.68 -2.33 16.83
C TRP A 170 5.71 -2.80 15.73
N LEU A 171 6.20 -3.27 14.58
CA LEU A 171 5.36 -3.76 13.49
C LEU A 171 4.47 -4.93 13.95
N LYS A 172 5.04 -5.89 14.69
CA LYS A 172 4.26 -7.01 15.26
C LYS A 172 3.15 -6.53 16.19
N GLN A 173 3.44 -5.53 17.03
CA GLN A 173 2.45 -4.96 17.93
C GLN A 173 1.33 -4.24 17.17
N GLU A 174 1.65 -3.44 16.16
CA GLU A 174 0.65 -2.73 15.37
C GLU A 174 -0.25 -3.67 14.57
N LEU A 175 0.34 -4.70 13.94
CA LEU A 175 -0.42 -5.71 13.19
C LEU A 175 -1.40 -6.48 14.10
N ALA A 176 -0.98 -6.81 15.32
CA ALA A 176 -1.84 -7.48 16.30
C ALA A 176 -2.93 -6.56 16.87
N ALA A 177 -2.62 -5.28 17.10
CA ALA A 177 -3.53 -4.32 17.70
C ALA A 177 -4.54 -3.71 16.72
N ASN A 178 -4.24 -3.72 15.41
CA ASN A 178 -5.05 -3.07 14.38
C ASN A 178 -5.33 -4.04 13.22
N PRO A 179 -6.13 -5.10 13.45
CA PRO A 179 -6.48 -6.03 12.39
C PRO A 179 -7.26 -5.30 11.28
N ALA A 180 -6.93 -5.61 10.03
CA ALA A 180 -7.66 -5.13 8.87
C ALA A 180 -7.72 -6.21 7.80
N ARG A 181 -8.73 -6.10 6.93
CA ARG A 181 -8.87 -7.00 5.79
C ARG A 181 -7.75 -6.85 4.78
N CYS A 182 -7.22 -5.64 4.65
CA CYS A 182 -6.19 -5.32 3.67
C CYS A 182 -5.03 -4.58 4.34
N THR A 183 -3.80 -5.06 4.09
CA THR A 183 -2.57 -4.46 4.60
C THR A 183 -1.58 -4.19 3.47
N LEU A 184 -1.13 -2.94 3.40
CA LEU A 184 -0.06 -2.48 2.51
C LEU A 184 1.15 -2.09 3.35
N ALA A 185 2.35 -2.49 2.94
CA ALA A 185 3.59 -1.93 3.48
C ALA A 185 4.44 -1.33 2.35
N TYR A 186 5.27 -0.35 2.68
CA TYR A 186 6.22 0.21 1.73
C TYR A 186 7.50 0.68 2.41
N TRP A 187 8.59 0.60 1.66
CA TRP A 187 9.93 1.02 2.05
C TRP A 187 10.81 1.17 0.80
N HIS A 188 12.12 1.33 0.96
CA HIS A 188 13.03 1.56 -0.16
C HIS A 188 13.64 0.30 -0.79
N HIS A 189 14.48 -0.45 -0.07
CA HIS A 189 15.26 -1.56 -0.64
C HIS A 189 14.41 -2.83 -0.93
N PRO A 190 14.33 -3.36 -2.16
CA PRO A 190 13.49 -4.50 -2.52
C PRO A 190 13.95 -5.82 -1.89
N VAL A 191 13.01 -6.68 -1.50
CA VAL A 191 13.33 -8.08 -1.15
C VAL A 191 13.54 -8.88 -2.43
N PHE A 192 12.67 -8.67 -3.43
CA PHE A 192 12.75 -9.28 -4.75
C PHE A 192 12.96 -8.21 -5.82
N SER A 193 13.95 -8.38 -6.69
CA SER A 193 14.15 -7.49 -7.82
C SER A 193 15.01 -8.14 -8.89
N SER A 194 14.63 -7.94 -10.15
CA SER A 194 15.44 -8.22 -11.33
C SER A 194 16.28 -7.02 -11.76
N GLY A 195 16.14 -5.87 -11.10
CA GLY A 195 16.90 -4.66 -11.38
C GLY A 195 18.41 -4.80 -11.14
N GLY A 196 19.16 -3.73 -11.42
CA GLY A 196 20.62 -3.72 -11.35
C GLY A 196 21.17 -4.01 -9.95
N HIS A 197 20.48 -3.60 -8.88
CA HIS A 197 20.84 -3.90 -7.49
C HIS A 197 20.31 -5.27 -7.08
N GLY A 198 19.11 -5.65 -7.53
CA GLY A 198 18.51 -6.95 -7.31
C GLY A 198 18.05 -7.20 -5.87
N ASN A 199 17.83 -8.47 -5.52
CA ASN A 199 17.33 -8.85 -4.19
C ASN A 199 18.20 -8.32 -3.03
N SER A 200 17.54 -7.79 -2.00
CA SER A 200 18.17 -7.39 -0.75
C SER A 200 17.64 -8.19 0.44
N SER A 201 18.53 -8.77 1.25
CA SER A 201 18.13 -9.47 2.49
C SER A 201 17.79 -8.51 3.63
N ARG A 202 17.98 -7.20 3.46
CA ARG A 202 17.79 -6.18 4.50
C ARG A 202 16.41 -6.23 5.13
N MET A 203 15.38 -6.45 4.33
CA MET A 203 13.98 -6.41 4.76
C MET A 203 13.34 -7.80 4.83
N GLN A 204 14.12 -8.88 4.75
CA GLN A 204 13.58 -10.25 4.81
C GLN A 204 12.80 -10.49 6.11
N ALA A 205 13.36 -10.20 7.29
CA ALA A 205 12.66 -10.41 8.55
C ALA A 205 11.38 -9.56 8.72
N VAL A 206 11.32 -8.42 8.03
CA VAL A 206 10.11 -7.59 7.94
C VAL A 206 9.08 -8.25 7.03
N TRP A 207 9.51 -8.74 5.86
CA TRP A 207 8.67 -9.51 4.95
C TRP A 207 8.08 -10.74 5.64
N ASP A 208 8.89 -11.51 6.37
CA ASP A 208 8.44 -12.68 7.13
C ASP A 208 7.36 -12.29 8.16
N THR A 209 7.52 -11.13 8.81
CA THR A 209 6.56 -10.61 9.78
C THR A 209 5.24 -10.21 9.11
N LEU A 210 5.31 -9.57 7.94
CA LEU A 210 4.13 -9.20 7.14
C LEU A 210 3.41 -10.43 6.58
N ALA A 211 4.16 -11.43 6.10
CA ALA A 211 3.61 -12.67 5.55
C ALA A 211 2.90 -13.48 6.64
N ALA A 212 3.47 -13.54 7.85
CA ALA A 212 2.82 -14.17 9.00
C ALA A 212 1.50 -13.48 9.42
N ALA A 213 1.33 -12.21 9.05
CA ALA A 213 0.12 -11.43 9.28
C ALA A 213 -0.82 -11.36 8.06
N ASN A 214 -0.54 -12.13 6.99
CA ASN A 214 -1.27 -12.11 5.72
C ASN A 214 -1.36 -10.71 5.08
N ALA A 215 -0.26 -9.94 5.08
CA ALA A 215 -0.22 -8.72 4.30
C ALA A 215 -0.41 -9.01 2.80
N ASP A 216 -0.89 -8.03 2.03
CA ASP A 216 -1.31 -8.25 0.66
C ASP A 216 -0.34 -7.65 -0.36
N LEU A 217 0.20 -6.48 -0.03
CA LEU A 217 0.92 -5.64 -0.98
C LEU A 217 2.14 -4.97 -0.35
N VAL A 218 3.26 -5.05 -1.06
CA VAL A 218 4.49 -4.32 -0.74
C VAL A 218 4.91 -3.44 -1.91
N LEU A 219 5.23 -2.18 -1.63
CA LEU A 219 5.78 -1.23 -2.59
C LEU A 219 7.22 -0.85 -2.22
N VAL A 220 8.13 -0.88 -3.19
CA VAL A 220 9.55 -0.58 -3.00
C VAL A 220 10.12 0.27 -4.14
N GLY A 221 11.27 0.89 -3.92
CA GLY A 221 12.04 1.65 -4.92
C GLY A 221 13.42 1.04 -5.11
N HIS A 222 14.47 1.88 -5.06
CA HIS A 222 15.91 1.56 -5.05
C HIS A 222 16.45 1.04 -6.38
N ASP A 223 15.78 0.05 -6.96
CA ASP A 223 16.02 -0.32 -8.33
C ASP A 223 15.27 0.64 -9.25
N HIS A 224 16.02 1.31 -10.12
CA HIS A 224 15.52 2.39 -10.96
C HIS A 224 14.76 1.84 -12.19
N ASP A 225 13.75 1.03 -11.91
CA ASP A 225 12.86 0.40 -12.87
C ASP A 225 11.44 0.26 -12.28
N TYR A 226 10.51 -0.16 -13.13
CA TYR A 226 9.23 -0.69 -12.69
C TYR A 226 9.23 -2.20 -12.84
N GLU A 227 8.84 -2.91 -11.79
CA GLU A 227 8.70 -4.36 -11.82
C GLU A 227 7.56 -4.81 -10.91
N ARG A 228 6.72 -5.74 -11.39
CA ARG A 228 5.61 -6.32 -10.65
C ARG A 228 5.81 -7.82 -10.50
N PHE A 229 5.77 -8.28 -9.25
CA PHE A 229 5.86 -9.68 -8.87
C PHE A 229 4.48 -10.24 -8.51
N ALA A 230 4.25 -11.50 -8.87
CA ALA A 230 3.10 -12.27 -8.39
C ALA A 230 3.16 -12.44 -6.86
N PRO A 231 2.02 -12.71 -6.20
CA PRO A 231 1.98 -13.10 -4.79
C PRO A 231 2.95 -14.23 -4.46
N GLN A 232 3.84 -14.00 -3.50
CA GLN A 232 4.89 -14.96 -3.16
C GLN A 232 5.16 -15.07 -1.67
N ASP A 233 5.59 -16.25 -1.27
CA ASP A 233 6.03 -16.56 0.09
C ASP A 233 7.39 -15.91 0.41
N PRO A 234 7.83 -15.91 1.68
CA PRO A 234 9.13 -15.36 2.06
C PRO A 234 10.33 -15.92 1.32
N GLU A 235 10.25 -17.15 0.81
CA GLU A 235 11.28 -17.81 0.01
C GLU A 235 11.22 -17.48 -1.48
N GLY A 236 10.26 -16.65 -1.92
CA GLY A 236 10.08 -16.25 -3.31
C GLY A 236 9.43 -17.33 -4.18
N LYS A 237 8.65 -18.25 -3.60
CA LYS A 237 7.80 -19.17 -4.35
C LYS A 237 6.41 -18.58 -4.52
N LEU A 238 5.80 -18.84 -5.66
CA LEU A 238 4.44 -18.42 -5.95
C LEU A 238 3.47 -18.97 -4.87
N ASP A 239 2.77 -18.09 -4.17
CA ASP A 239 1.68 -18.41 -3.25
C ASP A 239 0.49 -17.50 -3.57
N PRO A 240 -0.42 -17.92 -4.47
CA PRO A 240 -1.57 -17.11 -4.86
C PRO A 240 -2.63 -16.95 -3.76
N ALA A 241 -2.53 -17.72 -2.67
CA ALA A 241 -3.55 -17.76 -1.63
C ALA A 241 -3.19 -16.92 -0.41
N ARG A 242 -1.89 -16.74 -0.11
CA ARG A 242 -1.41 -15.97 1.05
C ARG A 242 -0.12 -15.19 0.81
N GLY A 243 0.45 -15.26 -0.39
CA GLY A 243 1.70 -14.58 -0.72
C GLY A 243 1.52 -13.08 -0.86
N ILE A 244 2.58 -12.31 -0.63
CA ILE A 244 2.54 -10.85 -0.78
C ILE A 244 2.92 -10.50 -2.22
N ALA A 245 2.12 -9.65 -2.89
CA ALA A 245 2.52 -9.07 -4.17
C ALA A 245 3.53 -7.94 -3.94
N GLN A 246 4.57 -7.84 -4.78
CA GLN A 246 5.57 -6.75 -4.68
C GLN A 246 5.60 -5.92 -5.95
N PHE A 247 5.70 -4.60 -5.79
CA PHE A 247 6.00 -3.67 -6.87
C PHE A 247 7.30 -2.92 -6.58
N VAL A 248 8.26 -3.00 -7.49
CA VAL A 248 9.38 -2.05 -7.60
C VAL A 248 8.89 -0.87 -8.45
N VAL A 249 9.03 0.36 -7.94
CA VAL A 249 8.59 1.59 -8.60
C VAL A 249 9.65 2.69 -8.41
N GLY A 250 10.91 2.40 -8.73
CA GLY A 250 12.01 3.38 -8.72
C GLY A 250 12.04 4.25 -9.97
N THR A 251 10.88 4.71 -10.41
CA THR A 251 10.69 5.42 -11.69
C THR A 251 10.39 6.90 -11.51
N GLY A 252 10.58 7.43 -10.29
CA GLY A 252 10.15 8.76 -9.89
C GLY A 252 10.87 9.92 -10.60
N GLY A 253 12.13 9.75 -10.99
CA GLY A 253 12.85 10.75 -11.77
C GLY A 253 14.38 10.66 -11.77
N SER A 254 14.98 9.85 -10.90
CA SER A 254 16.40 9.50 -10.99
C SER A 254 16.64 8.52 -12.14
N GLY A 255 17.79 8.59 -12.82
CA GLY A 255 18.01 7.91 -14.09
C GLY A 255 17.77 6.39 -14.04
N LEU A 256 16.96 5.88 -14.97
CA LEU A 256 16.58 4.46 -15.05
C LEU A 256 17.80 3.55 -15.28
N SER A 257 17.75 2.34 -14.71
CA SER A 257 18.84 1.37 -14.76
C SER A 257 18.43 0.08 -15.50
N PRO A 258 19.37 -0.65 -16.13
CA PRO A 258 19.07 -1.92 -16.79
C PRO A 258 18.69 -3.02 -15.79
N PHE A 259 17.80 -3.91 -16.23
CA PHE A 259 17.58 -5.18 -15.56
C PHE A 259 18.84 -6.07 -15.59
N GLY A 260 19.08 -6.76 -14.49
CA GLY A 260 19.96 -7.92 -14.41
C GLY A 260 19.23 -9.21 -14.79
N MET A 261 19.45 -10.27 -13.99
CA MET A 261 18.79 -11.56 -14.20
C MET A 261 17.32 -11.49 -13.74
N ARG A 262 16.41 -11.81 -14.67
CA ARG A 262 14.98 -11.96 -14.38
C ARG A 262 14.75 -12.95 -13.23
N ARG A 263 14.10 -12.51 -12.16
CA ARG A 263 13.74 -13.32 -11.00
C ARG A 263 12.45 -14.10 -11.23
N ALA A 264 12.27 -15.18 -10.48
CA ALA A 264 11.02 -15.92 -10.43
C ALA A 264 9.87 -15.00 -10.03
N ASN A 265 8.66 -15.33 -10.49
CA ASN A 265 7.41 -14.60 -10.24
C ASN A 265 7.39 -13.15 -10.73
N SER A 266 8.43 -12.65 -11.39
CA SER A 266 8.37 -11.34 -12.02
C SER A 266 7.50 -11.43 -13.28
N GLU A 267 6.35 -10.76 -13.24
CA GLU A 267 5.30 -10.87 -14.27
C GLU A 267 5.40 -9.77 -15.32
N LYS A 268 5.80 -8.56 -14.90
CA LYS A 268 5.89 -7.39 -15.78
C LYS A 268 7.01 -6.48 -15.31
N GLY A 269 7.73 -5.85 -16.23
CA GLY A 269 8.69 -4.81 -15.87
C GLY A 269 9.13 -3.97 -17.05
N GLN A 270 9.69 -2.78 -16.77
CA GLN A 270 10.26 -1.86 -17.74
C GLN A 270 11.26 -0.90 -17.08
N ASN A 271 12.21 -0.41 -17.84
CA ASN A 271 13.21 0.57 -17.41
C ASN A 271 13.43 1.65 -18.49
N GLU A 272 12.40 1.93 -19.28
CA GLU A 272 12.45 2.75 -20.48
C GLU A 272 11.72 4.09 -20.36
N VAL A 273 10.82 4.21 -19.38
CA VAL A 273 9.99 5.41 -19.18
C VAL A 273 9.75 5.64 -17.69
N HIS A 274 9.89 6.90 -17.27
CA HIS A 274 9.52 7.32 -15.92
C HIS A 274 8.01 7.29 -15.72
N GLY A 275 7.58 7.14 -14.48
CA GLY A 275 6.17 7.05 -14.17
C GLY A 275 5.89 6.90 -12.70
N VAL A 276 4.63 6.64 -12.39
CA VAL A 276 4.12 6.50 -11.04
C VAL A 276 3.13 5.35 -11.01
N LEU A 277 3.12 4.58 -9.91
CA LEU A 277 2.08 3.59 -9.68
C LEU A 277 0.84 4.30 -9.14
N LYS A 278 -0.30 4.11 -9.80
CA LYS A 278 -1.62 4.42 -9.25
C LYS A 278 -2.21 3.16 -8.64
N LEU A 279 -2.67 3.26 -7.41
CA LEU A 279 -3.51 2.27 -6.74
C LEU A 279 -4.87 2.88 -6.44
N VAL A 280 -5.93 2.08 -6.57
CA VAL A 280 -7.26 2.38 -6.02
C VAL A 280 -7.52 1.34 -4.93
N LEU A 281 -7.44 1.76 -3.68
CA LEU A 281 -7.59 0.90 -2.50
C LEU A 281 -9.08 0.76 -2.16
N LYS A 282 -9.62 -0.45 -2.31
CA LYS A 282 -11.02 -0.82 -2.03
C LYS A 282 -11.11 -1.61 -0.72
N ASP A 283 -12.31 -1.83 -0.20
CA ASP A 283 -12.50 -2.56 1.07
C ASP A 283 -11.96 -3.99 1.11
N ASP A 284 -11.82 -4.62 -0.04
CA ASP A 284 -11.45 -6.03 -0.18
C ASP A 284 -10.38 -6.32 -1.23
N GLY A 285 -9.70 -5.29 -1.70
CA GLY A 285 -8.73 -5.42 -2.77
C GLY A 285 -8.25 -4.09 -3.30
N TYR A 286 -7.52 -4.14 -4.39
CA TYR A 286 -6.98 -2.96 -5.03
C TYR A 286 -6.94 -3.12 -6.54
N ASP A 287 -7.09 -2.00 -7.24
CA ASP A 287 -6.74 -1.90 -8.65
C ASP A 287 -5.39 -1.20 -8.77
N TRP A 288 -4.58 -1.60 -9.74
CA TRP A 288 -3.32 -0.92 -10.04
C TRP A 288 -3.27 -0.46 -11.50
N GLN A 289 -2.52 0.61 -11.72
CA GLN A 289 -2.14 1.08 -13.04
C GLN A 289 -0.78 1.79 -12.97
N PHE A 290 0.17 1.40 -13.81
CA PHE A 290 1.36 2.21 -14.04
C PHE A 290 1.03 3.36 -14.98
N LEU A 291 1.25 4.59 -14.50
CA LEU A 291 1.08 5.82 -15.27
C LEU A 291 2.45 6.29 -15.75
N ALA A 292 2.77 6.03 -17.01
CA ALA A 292 3.99 6.51 -17.63
C ALA A 292 3.87 7.99 -18.03
N VAL A 293 4.98 8.74 -17.98
CA VAL A 293 5.03 10.11 -18.52
C VAL A 293 4.76 10.14 -20.03
N ASP A 294 5.08 9.04 -20.72
CA ASP A 294 4.64 8.72 -22.08
C ASP A 294 3.92 7.37 -22.08
N ALA A 295 2.58 7.42 -22.11
CA ALA A 295 1.71 6.25 -22.06
C ALA A 295 1.81 5.32 -23.28
N THR A 296 2.49 5.73 -24.36
CA THR A 296 2.73 4.87 -25.54
C THR A 296 3.89 3.91 -25.32
N ARG A 297 4.78 4.21 -24.36
CA ARG A 297 6.01 3.44 -24.11
C ARG A 297 5.74 2.18 -23.29
N PHE A 298 4.87 2.27 -22.29
CA PHE A 298 4.56 1.14 -21.43
C PHE A 298 3.22 1.30 -20.71
N GLN A 299 2.53 0.17 -20.52
CA GLN A 299 1.31 0.09 -19.73
C GLN A 299 1.26 -1.22 -18.95
N ASP A 300 0.83 -1.12 -17.71
CA ASP A 300 0.48 -2.25 -16.87
C ASP A 300 -0.69 -1.84 -15.97
N LYS A 301 -1.69 -2.71 -15.86
CA LYS A 301 -2.87 -2.48 -15.03
C LYS A 301 -3.53 -3.80 -14.68
N GLY A 302 -4.27 -3.83 -13.57
CA GLY A 302 -5.03 -4.99 -13.14
C GLY A 302 -5.71 -4.76 -11.81
N SER A 303 -6.17 -5.85 -11.21
CA SER A 303 -6.86 -5.85 -9.92
C SER A 303 -6.54 -7.12 -9.15
N ALA A 304 -6.47 -7.03 -7.82
CA ALA A 304 -6.32 -8.16 -6.92
C ALA A 304 -7.22 -7.99 -5.69
N ALA A 305 -7.61 -9.12 -5.09
CA ALA A 305 -8.30 -9.15 -3.80
C ALA A 305 -7.26 -9.27 -2.66
N CYS A 306 -7.62 -8.78 -1.48
CA CYS A 306 -6.89 -9.10 -0.25
C CYS A 306 -7.28 -10.51 0.23
N HIS A 307 -6.39 -11.13 1.01
CA HIS A 307 -6.61 -12.48 1.55
C HIS A 307 -7.73 -12.55 2.60
#